data_AF-A0A952Y5R0-F1
#
_entry.id   AF-A0A952Y5R0-F1
#
_cell.length_a   1.000
_cell.length_b   1.000
_cell.length_c   1.000
_cell.angle_alpha   90.00
_cell.angle_beta   90.00
_cell.angle_gamma   90.00
#
_symmetry.space_group_name_H-M   'P 1'
#
loop_
_entity.id
_entity.type
_entity.pdbx_description
1 polymer ?
#
loop_
_entity_poly.entity_id
_entity_poly.type
_entity_poly.pdbx_seq_one_letter_code
_entity_poly.pdbx_strand_id
1 'polypeptide(L)' 'MAVDEAKLNALVGRIVEEFGAIANAPLVVLGDRLGLFRKMAGAGPMDAEALSDASGVRLRYAQE' A
#
# COMPACT_ATOMS: atom_id res chain seq x y z
N MET A 1 6.12 -30.62 27.19
CA MET A 1 5.51 -29.30 27.41
C MET A 1 4.44 -29.15 26.35
N ALA A 2 3.17 -28.99 26.73
CA ALA A 2 2.08 -28.79 25.78
C ALA A 2 1.97 -27.30 25.43
N VAL A 3 1.60 -27.00 24.18
CA VAL A 3 1.35 -25.62 23.72
C VAL A 3 0.03 -25.12 24.31
N ASP A 4 0.00 -23.84 24.69
CA ASP A 4 -1.21 -23.14 25.12
C ASP A 4 -1.91 -22.58 23.88
N GLU A 5 -2.93 -23.29 23.41
CA GLU A 5 -3.71 -22.94 22.22
C GLU A 5 -4.40 -21.56 22.33
N ALA A 6 -4.80 -21.15 23.54
CA ALA A 6 -5.46 -19.86 23.72
C ALA A 6 -4.48 -18.71 23.49
N LYS A 7 -3.25 -18.84 24.01
CA LYS A 7 -2.18 -17.86 23.77
C LYS A 7 -1.72 -17.87 22.32
N LEU A 8 -1.64 -19.04 21.69
CA LEU A 8 -1.30 -19.14 20.27
C LEU A 8 -2.32 -18.41 19.41
N ASN A 9 -3.61 -18.66 19.60
CA ASN A 9 -4.68 -18.01 18.84
C ASN A 9 -4.72 -16.49 19.06
N ALA A 10 -4.51 -16.03 20.29
CA ALA A 10 -4.42 -14.60 20.59
C ALA A 10 -3.24 -13.93 19.86
N LEU A 11 -2.08 -14.60 19.82
CA LEU A 11 -0.91 -14.12 19.09
C LEU A 11 -1.17 -14.04 17.58
N VAL A 12 -1.77 -15.09 17.00
CA VAL A 12 -2.13 -15.12 15.58
C VAL A 12 -3.08 -13.98 15.23
N GLY A 13 -4.14 -13.78 16.03
CA GLY A 13 -5.09 -12.69 15.82
C GLY A 13 -4.41 -11.32 15.81
N ARG A 14 -3.55 -11.05 16.81
CA ARG A 14 -2.78 -9.81 16.86
C ARG A 14 -1.88 -9.64 15.65
N ILE A 15 -1.20 -10.70 15.19
CA ILE A 15 -0.35 -10.63 14.00
C ILE A 15 -1.18 -10.22 12.77
N VAL A 16 -2.37 -10.80 12.58
CA VAL A 16 -3.26 -10.44 11.47
C VAL A 16 -3.69 -8.97 11.53
N GLU A 17 -4.02 -8.46 12.73
CA GLU A 17 -4.37 -7.05 12.92
C GLU A 17 -3.22 -6.11 12.53
N GLU A 18 -2.00 -6.41 13.01
CA GLU A 18 -0.81 -5.61 12.70
C GLU A 18 -0.50 -5.63 11.20
N PHE A 19 -0.59 -6.80 10.54
CA PHE A 19 -0.42 -6.91 9.09
C PHE A 19 -1.48 -6.12 8.32
N GLY A 20 -2.74 -6.14 8.77
CA GLY A 20 -3.80 -5.31 8.20
C GLY A 20 -3.50 -3.83 8.32
N ALA A 21 -2.95 -3.39 9.46
CA ALA A 21 -2.56 -2.00 9.69
C ALA A 21 -1.41 -1.55 8.76
N ILE A 22 -0.44 -2.42 8.46
CA ILE A 22 0.74 -2.07 7.65
C ILE A 22 0.63 -2.45 6.16
N ALA A 23 -0.45 -3.08 5.73
CA ALA A 23 -0.61 -3.60 4.37
C ALA A 23 -0.38 -2.53 3.27
N ASN A 24 -0.68 -1.26 3.58
CA ASN A 24 -0.52 -0.14 2.65
C ASN A 24 0.90 0.45 2.62
N ALA A 25 1.75 0.16 3.60
CA ALA A 25 3.09 0.76 3.70
C ALA A 25 3.97 0.49 2.45
N PRO A 26 3.99 -0.72 1.87
CA PRO A 26 4.72 -0.98 0.62
C PRO A 26 4.21 -0.12 -0.56
N LEU A 27 2.91 0.17 -0.63
CA LEU A 27 2.32 1.00 -1.69
C LEU A 27 2.78 2.45 -1.58
N VAL A 28 2.88 2.98 -0.35
CA VAL A 28 3.44 4.32 -0.11
C VAL A 28 4.91 4.39 -0.55
N VAL A 29 5.72 3.40 -0.15
CA VAL A 29 7.14 3.35 -0.56
C VAL A 29 7.28 3.22 -2.08
N LEU A 30 6.43 2.42 -2.72
CA LEU A 30 6.42 2.28 -4.18
C LEU A 30 6.06 3.60 -4.86
N GLY A 31 5.02 4.30 -4.38
CA GLY A 31 4.61 5.60 -4.89
C GLY A 31 5.72 6.66 -4.80
N ASP A 32 6.48 6.68 -3.71
CA ASP A 32 7.63 7.57 -3.56
C ASP A 32 8.76 7.23 -4.54
N ARG A 33 9.13 5.95 -4.65
CA ARG A 33 10.17 5.47 -5.57
C ARG A 33 9.83 5.71 -7.04
N LEU A 34 8.57 5.56 -7.41
CA LEU A 34 8.05 5.88 -8.75
C LEU A 34 7.86 7.39 -8.95
N GLY A 35 7.98 8.20 -7.90
CA GLY A 35 7.82 9.65 -7.95
C GLY A 35 6.37 10.12 -8.12
N LEU A 36 5.38 9.27 -7.89
CA LEU A 36 3.96 9.57 -8.10
C LEU A 36 3.52 10.79 -7.30
N PHE A 37 3.89 10.87 -6.02
CA PHE A 37 3.54 12.00 -5.16
C PHE A 37 4.14 13.32 -5.67
N ARG A 38 5.37 13.30 -6.20
CA ARG A 38 6.00 14.49 -6.81
C ARG A 38 5.30 14.92 -8.09
N LYS A 39 4.76 13.98 -8.87
CA LYS A 39 4.00 14.28 -10.10
C LYS A 39 2.60 14.82 -9.80
N MET A 40 1.96 14.34 -8.74
CA MET A 40 0.63 14.81 -8.32
C MET A 40 0.68 16.13 -7.55
N ALA A 41 1.79 16.43 -6.86
CA ALA A 41 1.92 17.63 -6.05
C ALA A 41 1.73 18.90 -6.90
N GLY A 42 0.67 19.66 -6.62
CA GLY A 42 0.35 20.91 -7.32
C GLY A 42 -0.28 20.74 -8.71
N ALA A 43 -0.52 19.51 -9.17
CA ALA A 43 -1.12 19.24 -10.48
C ALA A 43 -2.65 19.46 -10.54
N GLY A 44 -3.30 19.61 -9.36
CA GLY A 44 -4.75 19.61 -9.24
C GLY A 44 -5.34 18.19 -9.30
N PRO A 45 -6.67 18.06 -9.43
CA PRO A 45 -7.31 16.75 -9.64
C PRO A 45 -6.74 16.05 -10.89
N MET A 46 -6.39 14.78 -10.76
CA MET A 46 -5.90 13.94 -11.86
C MET A 46 -6.70 12.65 -11.90
N ASP A 47 -7.02 12.16 -13.10
CA ASP A 47 -7.50 10.81 -13.31
C ASP A 47 -6.32 9.84 -13.54
N ALA A 48 -6.62 8.53 -13.63
CA ALA A 48 -5.61 7.50 -13.79
C ALA A 48 -4.85 7.61 -15.13
N GLU A 49 -5.49 8.16 -16.17
CA GLU A 49 -4.92 8.35 -17.51
C GLU A 49 -3.87 9.47 -17.46
N ALA A 50 -4.24 10.62 -16.89
CA ALA A 50 -3.33 11.73 -16.66
C ALA A 50 -2.15 11.33 -15.74
N LEU A 51 -2.40 10.53 -14.70
CA LEU A 51 -1.34 10.03 -13.82
C LEU A 51 -0.40 9.06 -14.56
N SER A 52 -0.95 8.14 -15.35
CA SER A 52 -0.19 7.22 -16.20
C SER A 52 0.74 8.00 -17.14
N ASP A 53 0.23 9.01 -17.82
CA ASP A 53 1.00 9.84 -18.74
C ASP A 53 2.09 10.65 -18.03
N ALA A 54 1.77 11.23 -16.86
CA ALA A 54 2.72 12.07 -16.12
C ALA A 54 3.85 11.27 -15.43
N SER A 55 3.57 10.02 -15.05
CA SER A 55 4.50 9.18 -14.27
C SER A 55 5.20 8.10 -15.11
N GLY A 56 4.65 7.73 -16.26
CA GLY A 56 5.11 6.58 -17.07
C GLY A 56 4.73 5.22 -16.49
N VAL A 57 3.97 5.18 -15.38
CA VAL A 57 3.36 3.94 -14.88
C VAL A 57 2.28 3.50 -15.85
N ARG A 58 2.21 2.20 -16.14
CA ARG A 58 1.16 1.67 -17.02
C ARG A 58 -0.22 1.94 -16.41
N LEU A 59 -1.17 2.41 -17.23
CA LEU A 59 -2.55 2.73 -16.83
C LEU A 59 -3.18 1.72 -15.87
N ARG A 60 -3.07 0.42 -16.14
CA ARG A 60 -3.59 -0.62 -15.24
C ARG A 60 -3.07 -0.47 -13.81
N TYR A 61 -1.78 -0.22 -13.62
CA TYR A 61 -1.19 -0.04 -12.29
C TYR A 61 -1.48 1.33 -11.67
N ALA A 62 -1.89 2.33 -12.47
CA ALA A 62 -2.36 3.60 -11.95
C ALA A 62 -3.82 3.55 -11.45
N GLN A 63 -4.54 2.45 -11.72
CA GLN A 63 -5.95 2.25 -11.34
C GLN A 63 -6.15 1.35 -10.10
N GLU A 64 -5.12 0.62 -9.66
CA GLU A 64 -5.15 -0.24 -8.48
C GLU A 64 -4.80 0.56 -7.20
#